data_AF-A0AAJ7FCG1-F1
#
_entry.id   AF-A0AAJ7FCG1-F1
#
_cell.length_a   1.000
_cell.length_b   1.000
_cell.length_c   1.000
_cell.angle_alpha   90.00
_cell.angle_beta   90.00
_cell.angle_gamma   90.00
#
_symmetry.space_group_name_H-M   'P 1'
#
loop_
_entity.id
_entity.type
_entity.pdbx_description
1 polymer ?
#
loop_
_entity_poly.entity_id
_entity_poly.type
_entity_poly.pdbx_seq_one_letter_code
_entity_poly.pdbx_strand_id
1 'polypeptide(L)'
;MKWIIFSFTLLIFTFRIWCQDIVFPNDEEMSHVSGNKAEITERLPVMIPGRCPENMLLYPGDGHVSAWICDCRPRFLYFPLNNSCHEAYMRGPCLPKEYVVLPLGESVPKCEKNPCLEDGLVQYNNTCYGLKTSGGPCAPDGVLGVNETTFEIECIPNELVLFNIIDAPTNRCPAGSRRNSLGVCRKMI
;
A
#
# COMPACT_ATOMS: atom_id res chain seq x y z
N MET A 1 37.21 -36.06 -45.46
CA MET A 1 36.37 -34.84 -45.45
C MET A 1 35.04 -34.99 -44.72
N LYS A 2 34.24 -36.06 -44.91
CA LYS A 2 32.94 -36.24 -44.23
C LYS A 2 32.98 -36.27 -42.69
N TRP A 3 34.01 -36.86 -42.08
CA TRP A 3 34.14 -36.94 -40.62
C TRP A 3 34.49 -35.60 -39.94
N ILE A 4 35.23 -34.73 -40.61
CA ILE A 4 35.59 -33.41 -40.10
C ILE A 4 34.36 -32.51 -40.05
N ILE A 5 33.51 -32.59 -41.08
CA ILE A 5 32.23 -31.88 -41.15
C ILE A 5 31.31 -32.36 -40.02
N PHE A 6 31.23 -33.68 -39.79
CA PHE A 6 30.40 -34.25 -38.73
C PHE A 6 30.87 -33.82 -37.32
N SER A 7 32.18 -33.77 -37.10
CA SER A 7 32.77 -33.28 -35.85
C SER A 7 32.48 -31.79 -35.63
N PHE A 8 32.64 -30.95 -36.66
CA PHE A 8 32.31 -29.52 -36.57
C PHE A 8 30.82 -29.29 -36.31
N THR A 9 29.93 -30.06 -36.94
CA THR A 9 28.49 -29.95 -36.68
C THR A 9 28.13 -30.40 -35.26
N LEU A 10 28.77 -31.43 -34.73
CA LEU A 10 28.56 -31.90 -33.36
C LEU A 10 29.04 -30.85 -32.35
N LEU A 11 30.19 -30.21 -32.61
CA LEU A 11 30.80 -29.20 -31.74
C LEU A 11 29.99 -27.89 -31.74
N ILE A 12 29.40 -27.51 -32.87
CA ILE A 12 28.45 -26.38 -32.94
C ILE A 12 27.16 -26.73 -32.17
N PHE A 13 26.66 -27.96 -32.29
CA PHE A 13 25.48 -28.41 -31.56
C PHE A 13 25.69 -28.41 -30.04
N THR A 14 26.85 -28.87 -29.56
CA THR A 14 27.16 -28.86 -28.13
C THR A 14 27.34 -27.44 -27.59
N PHE A 15 27.94 -26.53 -28.37
CA PHE A 15 28.07 -25.12 -27.99
C PHE A 15 26.71 -24.41 -27.86
N ARG A 16 25.74 -24.76 -28.72
CA ARG A 16 24.36 -24.23 -28.64
C ARG A 16 23.59 -24.74 -27.43
N ILE A 17 23.92 -25.93 -26.90
CA ILE A 17 23.26 -26.51 -25.72
C ILE A 17 23.76 -25.87 -24.42
N TRP A 18 24.97 -25.27 -24.42
CA TRP A 18 25.58 -24.67 -23.21
C TRP A 18 25.26 -23.19 -22.99
N CYS A 19 24.67 -22.50 -23.98
CA CYS A 19 24.12 -21.16 -23.80
C CYS A 19 22.60 -21.25 -23.58
N GLN A 20 22.20 -21.75 -22.42
CA GLN A 20 20.91 -21.33 -21.88
C GLN A 20 21.16 -20.03 -21.12
N ASP A 21 20.82 -18.91 -21.74
CA ASP A 21 20.69 -17.66 -21.02
C ASP A 21 19.65 -17.89 -19.92
N ILE A 22 20.04 -17.65 -18.67
CA ILE A 22 19.09 -17.54 -17.57
C ILE A 22 18.34 -16.23 -17.81
N VAL A 23 17.28 -16.31 -18.60
CA VAL A 23 16.31 -15.24 -18.73
C VAL A 23 15.46 -15.30 -17.45
N PHE A 24 15.68 -14.34 -16.56
CA PHE A 24 14.71 -14.08 -15.50
C PHE A 24 13.44 -13.59 -16.20
N PRO A 25 12.28 -14.22 -15.98
CA PRO A 25 11.03 -13.64 -16.46
C PRO A 25 10.90 -12.25 -15.85
N ASN A 26 10.51 -11.26 -16.66
CA ASN A 26 10.03 -10.00 -16.10
C ASN A 26 8.96 -10.32 -15.06
N ASP A 27 8.82 -9.48 -14.03
CA ASP A 27 7.82 -9.58 -12.96
C ASP A 27 6.35 -9.66 -13.47
N GLU A 28 6.16 -9.60 -14.78
CA GLU A 28 4.91 -9.66 -15.53
C GLU A 28 4.31 -11.09 -15.63
N GLU A 29 5.04 -12.16 -15.31
CA GLU A 29 4.52 -13.54 -15.42
C GLU A 29 4.43 -14.34 -14.10
N MET A 30 4.80 -13.78 -12.95
CA MET A 30 4.62 -14.48 -11.67
C MET A 30 3.20 -14.29 -11.12
N SER A 31 2.31 -15.20 -11.51
CA SER A 31 1.09 -15.49 -10.78
C SER A 31 1.45 -16.02 -9.38
N HIS A 32 1.40 -15.18 -8.36
CA HIS A 32 1.51 -15.64 -6.96
C HIS A 32 0.26 -16.39 -6.44
N VAL A 33 -0.70 -16.72 -7.31
CA VAL A 33 -1.88 -17.50 -6.94
C VAL A 33 -1.88 -18.82 -7.68
N SER A 34 -1.74 -19.87 -6.88
CA SER A 34 -1.80 -21.28 -7.27
C SER A 34 -3.01 -21.58 -8.17
N GLY A 35 -2.73 -22.09 -9.37
CA GLY A 35 -3.44 -23.25 -9.90
C GLY A 35 -4.80 -23.07 -10.57
N ASN A 36 -5.39 -21.87 -10.66
CA ASN A 36 -6.58 -21.66 -11.48
C ASN A 36 -6.48 -20.38 -12.30
N LYS A 37 -6.83 -20.48 -13.58
CA LYS A 37 -6.90 -19.39 -14.56
C LYS A 37 -8.07 -18.46 -14.20
N ALA A 38 -7.97 -17.80 -13.05
CA ALA A 38 -8.84 -16.71 -12.67
C ALA A 38 -8.35 -15.47 -13.42
N GLU A 39 -9.23 -14.89 -14.22
CA GLU A 39 -9.04 -13.55 -14.78
C GLU A 39 -8.80 -12.59 -13.60
N ILE A 40 -7.62 -11.95 -13.56
CA ILE A 40 -7.26 -11.00 -12.51
C ILE A 40 -8.14 -9.76 -12.71
N THR A 41 -9.31 -9.74 -12.08
CA THR A 41 -10.26 -8.63 -12.20
C THR A 41 -9.84 -7.41 -11.38
N GLU A 42 -8.93 -7.55 -10.41
CA GLU A 42 -8.51 -6.44 -9.54
C GLU A 42 -7.00 -6.48 -9.29
N ARG A 43 -6.25 -5.59 -9.93
CA ARG A 43 -4.86 -5.32 -9.54
C ARG A 43 -4.89 -4.40 -8.32
N LEU A 44 -4.37 -4.88 -7.20
CA LEU A 44 -4.25 -4.09 -5.97
C LEU A 44 -3.23 -2.96 -6.14
N PRO A 45 -3.46 -1.76 -5.59
CA PRO A 45 -2.48 -0.69 -5.59
C PRO A 45 -1.19 -1.10 -4.87
N VAL A 46 -0.03 -0.78 -5.45
CA VAL A 46 1.28 -1.22 -4.92
C VAL A 46 2.14 -0.04 -4.50
N MET A 47 2.77 -0.15 -3.33
CA MET A 47 3.83 0.76 -2.92
C MET A 47 5.18 0.25 -3.45
N ILE A 48 5.76 0.95 -4.42
CA ILE A 48 7.11 0.68 -4.93
C ILE A 48 8.02 1.86 -4.58
N PRO A 49 9.04 1.67 -3.73
CA PRO A 49 9.96 2.74 -3.34
C PRO A 49 10.58 3.43 -4.56
N GLY A 50 10.56 4.76 -4.58
CA GLY A 50 11.16 5.58 -5.64
C GLY A 50 10.38 5.64 -6.96
N ARG A 51 9.23 4.96 -7.09
CA ARG A 51 8.43 4.95 -8.32
C ARG A 51 7.33 6.01 -8.35
N CYS A 52 6.69 6.28 -7.19
CA CYS A 52 5.69 7.33 -7.04
C CYS A 52 6.12 8.35 -5.98
N PRO A 53 5.61 9.60 -6.06
CA PRO A 53 5.79 10.60 -5.02
C PRO A 53 5.30 10.15 -3.64
N GLU A 54 5.63 10.94 -2.61
CA GLU A 54 5.15 10.70 -1.26
C GLU A 54 3.62 10.67 -1.21
N ASN A 55 3.08 9.77 -0.37
CA ASN A 55 1.63 9.58 -0.19
C ASN A 55 0.86 9.13 -1.43
N MET A 56 1.55 8.61 -2.45
CA MET A 56 0.97 7.97 -3.62
C MET A 56 1.25 6.47 -3.65
N LEU A 57 0.44 5.74 -4.41
CA LEU A 57 0.60 4.33 -4.77
C LEU A 57 0.56 4.19 -6.29
N LEU A 58 1.09 3.08 -6.78
CA LEU A 58 0.99 2.71 -8.18
C LEU A 58 -0.35 2.00 -8.41
N TYR A 59 -1.24 2.63 -9.16
CA TYR A 59 -2.53 2.08 -9.57
C TYR A 59 -2.45 1.56 -11.01
N PRO A 60 -3.20 0.50 -11.32
CA PRO A 60 -3.39 0.08 -12.71
C PRO A 60 -4.11 1.19 -13.47
N GLY A 61 -3.54 1.65 -14.59
CA GLY A 61 -4.17 2.64 -15.45
C GLY A 61 -5.25 2.03 -16.34
N ASP A 62 -6.18 2.87 -16.79
CA ASP A 62 -7.20 2.50 -17.77
C ASP A 62 -6.55 2.33 -19.16
N GLY A 63 -6.44 1.09 -19.64
CA GLY A 63 -5.86 0.78 -20.95
C GLY A 63 -5.20 -0.59 -21.05
N HIS A 64 -4.17 -0.71 -21.90
CA HIS A 64 -3.34 -1.91 -21.97
C HIS A 64 -2.83 -2.29 -20.56
N VAL A 65 -2.74 -3.59 -20.31
CA VAL A 65 -2.31 -4.25 -19.05
C VAL A 65 -1.06 -3.61 -18.40
N SER A 66 -0.22 -2.91 -19.17
CA SER A 66 1.04 -2.29 -18.75
C SER A 66 0.95 -0.81 -18.33
N ALA A 67 -0.20 -0.14 -18.45
CA ALA A 67 -0.34 1.25 -17.99
C ALA A 67 -0.41 1.28 -16.46
N TRP A 68 0.51 2.00 -15.82
CA TRP A 68 0.53 2.22 -14.38
C TRP A 68 0.59 3.72 -14.11
N ILE A 69 -0.25 4.20 -13.20
CA ILE A 69 -0.34 5.62 -12.82
C ILE A 69 -0.11 5.77 -11.33
N CYS A 70 0.52 6.88 -10.93
CA CYS A 70 0.61 7.23 -9.52
C CYS A 70 -0.65 7.99 -9.12
N ASP A 71 -1.32 7.54 -8.07
CA ASP A 71 -2.47 8.21 -7.49
C ASP A 71 -2.38 8.17 -5.96
N CYS A 72 -3.16 9.01 -5.29
CA CYS A 72 -3.13 9.16 -3.84
C CYS A 72 -3.44 7.83 -3.12
N ARG A 73 -2.82 7.65 -1.94
CA ARG A 73 -3.21 6.60 -1.00
C ARG A 73 -4.66 6.80 -0.57
N PRO A 74 -5.36 5.72 -0.15
CA PRO A 74 -6.69 5.85 0.44
C PRO A 74 -6.70 6.90 1.56
N ARG A 75 -7.73 7.76 1.58
CA ARG A 75 -7.92 8.90 2.51
C ARG A 75 -7.00 10.11 2.27
N PHE A 76 -6.18 10.10 1.21
CA PHE A 76 -5.38 11.24 0.80
C PHE A 76 -6.01 11.95 -0.42
N LEU A 77 -5.96 13.27 -0.41
CA LEU A 77 -6.55 14.16 -1.40
C LEU A 77 -5.46 14.78 -2.28
N TYR A 78 -5.71 14.77 -3.59
CA TYR A 78 -4.78 15.24 -4.60
C TYR A 78 -4.84 16.76 -4.79
N PHE A 79 -3.71 17.45 -4.63
CA PHE A 79 -3.57 18.87 -4.95
C PHE A 79 -2.87 19.05 -6.30
N PRO A 80 -3.58 19.54 -7.33
CA PRO A 80 -3.02 19.61 -8.69
C PRO A 80 -1.93 20.67 -8.86
N LEU A 81 -1.91 21.71 -8.02
CA LEU A 81 -0.95 22.81 -8.14
C LEU A 81 0.49 22.39 -7.83
N ASN A 82 0.68 21.42 -6.95
CA ASN A 82 1.97 20.95 -6.47
C ASN A 82 2.17 19.44 -6.69
N ASN A 83 1.22 18.76 -7.34
CA ASN A 83 1.25 17.33 -7.62
C ASN A 83 1.54 16.50 -6.36
N SER A 84 0.82 16.78 -5.27
CA SER A 84 1.01 16.11 -3.98
C SER A 84 -0.30 15.64 -3.36
N CYS A 85 -0.18 14.60 -2.53
CA CYS A 85 -1.29 13.99 -1.82
C CYS A 85 -1.21 14.31 -0.34
N HIS A 86 -2.32 14.78 0.24
CA HIS A 86 -2.40 15.17 1.63
C HIS A 86 -3.57 14.48 2.31
N GLU A 87 -3.35 13.95 3.51
CA GLU A 87 -4.39 13.24 4.25
C GLU A 87 -5.54 14.18 4.60
N ALA A 88 -6.77 13.73 4.37
CA ALA A 88 -7.96 14.49 4.74
C ALA A 88 -7.98 14.78 6.25
N TYR A 89 -8.46 15.96 6.61
CA TYR A 89 -8.52 16.51 7.97
C TYR A 89 -7.17 16.65 8.68
N MET A 90 -6.06 16.57 7.94
CA MET A 90 -4.73 16.98 8.41
C MET A 90 -4.37 18.33 7.80
N ARG A 91 -3.41 19.05 8.40
CA ARG A 91 -2.98 20.37 7.95
C ARG A 91 -2.57 20.38 6.47
N GLY A 92 -1.78 19.39 6.03
CA GLY A 92 -1.29 19.34 4.65
C GLY A 92 -0.60 20.65 4.22
N PRO A 93 -0.98 21.25 3.07
CA PRO A 93 -0.45 22.53 2.59
C PRO A 93 -1.19 23.75 3.15
N CYS A 94 -2.19 23.56 4.02
CA CYS A 94 -3.03 24.62 4.56
C CYS A 94 -2.30 25.43 5.65
N LEU A 95 -2.87 26.59 5.98
CA LEU A 95 -2.32 27.43 7.03
C LEU A 95 -2.44 26.77 8.42
N PRO A 96 -1.69 27.23 9.43
CA PRO A 96 -1.91 26.77 10.79
C PRO A 96 -3.37 26.97 11.21
N LYS A 97 -3.96 25.95 11.88
CA LYS A 97 -5.38 25.89 12.30
C LYS A 97 -6.37 25.66 11.16
N GLU A 98 -5.88 25.30 9.98
CA GLU A 98 -6.68 24.80 8.86
C GLU A 98 -6.31 23.35 8.56
N TYR A 99 -7.22 22.65 7.90
CA TYR A 99 -7.01 21.29 7.42
C TYR A 99 -7.49 21.13 5.97
N VAL A 100 -7.12 20.01 5.36
CA VAL A 100 -7.55 19.62 4.03
C VAL A 100 -8.93 18.97 4.09
N VAL A 101 -9.88 19.43 3.27
CA VAL A 101 -11.20 18.80 3.12
C VAL A 101 -11.55 18.64 1.64
N LEU A 102 -12.35 17.63 1.32
CA LEU A 102 -13.03 17.49 0.03
C LEU A 102 -14.53 17.61 0.26
N PRO A 103 -15.14 18.76 -0.07
CA PRO A 103 -16.57 18.95 0.10
C PRO A 103 -17.39 18.01 -0.77
N LEU A 104 -18.55 17.60 -0.28
CA LEU A 104 -19.44 16.71 -1.00
C LEU A 104 -19.82 17.31 -2.38
N GLY A 105 -19.55 16.55 -3.43
CA GLY A 105 -19.84 16.94 -4.82
C GLY A 105 -18.75 17.80 -5.49
N GLU A 106 -17.67 18.14 -4.78
CA GLU A 106 -16.49 18.78 -5.37
C GLU A 106 -15.45 17.71 -5.76
N SER A 107 -14.61 18.01 -6.74
CA SER A 107 -13.48 17.16 -7.18
C SER A 107 -12.11 17.75 -6.85
N VAL A 108 -12.09 18.93 -6.23
CA VAL A 108 -10.87 19.67 -5.88
C VAL A 108 -10.87 19.89 -4.37
N PRO A 109 -9.85 19.44 -3.64
CA PRO A 109 -9.77 19.68 -2.21
C PRO A 109 -9.49 21.15 -1.90
N LYS A 110 -9.94 21.60 -0.73
CA LYS A 110 -9.72 22.96 -0.24
C LYS A 110 -9.28 22.98 1.22
N CYS A 111 -8.71 24.11 1.61
CA CYS A 111 -8.36 24.36 3.00
C CYS A 111 -9.56 24.97 3.73
N GLU A 112 -9.90 24.40 4.88
CA GLU A 112 -10.96 24.90 5.75
C GLU A 112 -10.43 25.04 7.18
N LYS A 113 -10.99 26.02 7.91
CA LYS A 113 -10.64 26.26 9.31
C LYS A 113 -11.03 25.05 10.16
N ASN A 114 -10.06 24.49 10.86
CA ASN A 114 -10.31 23.43 11.83
C ASN A 114 -11.00 24.02 13.07
N PRO A 115 -12.22 23.58 13.44
CA PRO A 115 -12.92 24.04 14.64
C PRO A 115 -12.13 23.81 15.94
N CYS A 116 -11.29 22.78 15.97
CA CYS A 116 -10.46 22.42 17.12
C CYS A 116 -9.14 23.20 17.19
N LEU A 117 -8.79 23.96 16.15
CA LEU A 117 -7.59 24.79 16.05
C LEU A 117 -6.25 24.05 16.23
N GLU A 118 -6.25 22.72 16.21
CA GLU A 118 -5.09 21.85 16.43
C GLU A 118 -5.06 20.74 15.39
N ASP A 119 -3.90 20.51 14.77
CA ASP A 119 -3.73 19.49 13.73
C ASP A 119 -3.93 18.07 14.28
N GLY A 120 -4.58 17.20 13.50
CA GLY A 120 -4.95 15.86 13.91
C GLY A 120 -6.17 15.76 14.85
N LEU A 121 -6.72 16.89 15.32
CA LEU A 121 -8.01 16.93 15.99
C LEU A 121 -9.13 17.30 15.01
N VAL A 122 -10.25 16.60 15.12
CA VAL A 122 -11.47 16.89 14.37
C VAL A 122 -12.66 17.04 15.30
N GLN A 123 -13.63 17.85 14.87
CA GLN A 123 -14.89 17.99 15.58
C GLN A 123 -15.83 16.83 15.21
N TYR A 124 -16.27 16.09 16.20
CA TYR A 124 -17.25 15.02 16.07
C TYR A 124 -18.24 15.13 17.24
N ASN A 125 -19.55 15.14 16.95
CA ASN A 125 -20.61 15.39 17.96
C ASN A 125 -20.32 16.62 18.85
N ASN A 126 -19.92 17.74 18.24
CA ASN A 126 -19.56 19.00 18.90
C ASN A 126 -18.34 18.95 19.84
N THR A 127 -17.60 17.84 19.87
CA THR A 127 -16.41 17.67 20.72
C THR A 127 -15.19 17.37 19.85
N CYS A 128 -14.02 17.82 20.28
CA CYS A 128 -12.77 17.59 19.56
C CYS A 128 -12.16 16.25 19.96
N TYR A 129 -11.84 15.42 18.96
CA TYR A 129 -11.22 14.12 19.13
C TYR A 129 -10.06 13.93 18.17
N GLY A 130 -9.08 13.14 18.57
CA GLY A 130 -7.97 12.74 17.71
C GLY A 130 -8.44 11.76 16.65
N LEU A 131 -8.08 12.01 15.39
CA LEU A 131 -8.21 11.02 14.33
C LEU A 131 -7.35 9.79 14.63
N LYS A 132 -7.77 8.63 14.13
CA LYS A 132 -7.07 7.34 14.28
C LYS A 132 -6.87 6.92 15.74
N THR A 133 -7.64 7.50 16.66
CA THR A 133 -7.60 7.14 18.08
C THR A 133 -8.65 6.07 18.35
N SER A 134 -8.23 4.91 18.86
CA SER A 134 -9.14 3.86 19.31
C SER A 134 -9.91 4.30 20.55
N GLY A 135 -11.21 4.03 20.59
CA GLY A 135 -12.07 4.46 21.69
C GLY A 135 -12.59 5.89 21.48
N GLY A 136 -12.73 6.66 22.57
CA GLY A 136 -13.35 7.99 22.51
C GLY A 136 -14.82 7.92 22.07
N PRO A 137 -15.23 8.62 20.99
CA PRO A 137 -16.62 8.64 20.54
C PRO A 137 -17.06 7.35 19.83
N CYS A 138 -16.10 6.49 19.45
CA CYS A 138 -16.35 5.23 18.74
C CYS A 138 -16.14 3.99 19.63
N ALA A 139 -16.03 4.17 20.96
CA ALA A 139 -15.94 3.06 21.89
C ALA A 139 -17.24 2.22 21.91
N PRO A 140 -17.17 0.89 22.09
CA PRO A 140 -15.98 0.09 22.42
C PRO A 140 -15.14 -0.36 21.21
N ASP A 141 -15.74 -0.52 20.03
CA ASP A 141 -15.15 -1.34 18.95
C ASP A 141 -14.83 -0.57 17.66
N GLY A 142 -14.51 0.71 17.77
CA GLY A 142 -14.18 1.53 16.60
C GLY A 142 -13.10 2.57 16.83
N VAL A 143 -12.64 3.10 15.70
CA VAL A 143 -11.69 4.20 15.58
C VAL A 143 -12.38 5.35 14.86
N LEU A 144 -12.21 6.56 15.38
CA LEU A 144 -12.64 7.75 14.65
C LEU A 144 -11.71 7.95 13.44
N GLY A 145 -12.25 7.73 12.24
CA GLY A 145 -11.49 7.74 11.00
C GLY A 145 -12.15 8.57 9.91
N VAL A 146 -11.62 8.46 8.70
CA VAL A 146 -12.12 9.13 7.50
C VAL A 146 -12.50 8.05 6.51
N ASN A 147 -13.72 8.11 5.98
CA ASN A 147 -14.18 7.21 4.93
C ASN A 147 -13.36 7.41 3.65
N GLU A 148 -12.90 6.31 3.04
CA GLU A 148 -11.97 6.40 1.90
C GLU A 148 -12.64 6.91 0.61
N THR A 149 -13.96 6.81 0.51
CA THR A 149 -14.74 7.19 -0.68
C THR A 149 -15.41 8.55 -0.51
N THR A 150 -16.04 8.80 0.64
CA THR A 150 -16.77 10.06 0.88
C THR A 150 -15.90 11.14 1.49
N PHE A 151 -14.74 10.79 2.05
CA PHE A 151 -13.89 11.69 2.82
C PHE A 151 -14.59 12.34 4.03
N GLU A 152 -15.65 11.72 4.54
CA GLU A 152 -16.35 12.16 5.75
C GLU A 152 -15.78 11.48 7.00
N ILE A 153 -15.94 12.13 8.16
CA ILE A 153 -15.53 11.56 9.45
C ILE A 153 -16.57 10.53 9.89
N GLU A 154 -16.12 9.32 10.21
CA GLU A 154 -16.98 8.24 10.69
C GLU A 154 -16.29 7.36 11.73
N CYS A 155 -17.10 6.58 12.45
CA CYS A 155 -16.59 5.50 13.29
C CYS A 155 -16.36 4.25 12.44
N ILE A 156 -15.10 3.94 12.18
CA ILE A 156 -14.69 2.76 11.43
C ILE A 156 -14.52 1.59 12.41
N PRO A 157 -15.20 0.45 12.21
CA PRO A 157 -15.03 -0.75 13.04
C PRO A 157 -13.58 -1.23 13.07
N ASN A 158 -13.10 -1.65 14.24
CA ASN A 158 -11.72 -2.11 14.43
C ASN A 158 -11.32 -3.26 13.47
N GLU A 159 -12.27 -4.10 13.07
CA GLU A 159 -12.03 -5.22 12.15
C GLU A 159 -11.65 -4.76 10.72
N LEU A 160 -12.09 -3.56 10.32
CA LEU A 160 -11.82 -2.96 9.01
C LEU A 160 -10.59 -2.05 9.04
N VAL A 161 -10.20 -1.60 10.24
CA VAL A 161 -8.96 -0.85 10.46
C VAL A 161 -7.82 -1.85 10.32
N LEU A 162 -7.29 -1.98 9.11
CA LEU A 162 -6.10 -2.78 8.78
C LEU A 162 -4.82 -2.16 9.37
N PHE A 163 -4.85 -1.83 10.66
CA PHE A 163 -3.69 -1.40 11.42
C PHE A 163 -3.59 -2.32 12.63
N ASN A 164 -2.52 -3.11 12.65
CA ASN A 164 -2.02 -3.92 13.76
C ASN A 164 -2.60 -5.34 13.91
N ILE A 165 -2.24 -6.26 12.99
CA ILE A 165 -2.21 -7.69 13.31
C ILE A 165 -0.83 -8.28 13.03
N ILE A 166 0.23 -7.67 13.57
CA ILE A 166 1.29 -8.44 14.24
C ILE A 166 1.81 -7.58 15.38
N ASP A 167 1.00 -7.39 16.42
CA ASP A 167 1.62 -7.13 17.72
C ASP A 167 2.41 -8.39 18.08
N ALA A 168 3.73 -8.29 17.97
CA ALA A 168 4.61 -9.35 18.44
C ALA A 168 4.27 -9.59 19.92
N PRO A 169 3.98 -10.84 20.33
CA PRO A 169 3.63 -11.11 21.72
C PRO A 169 4.68 -10.51 22.65
N THR A 170 4.24 -9.77 23.66
CA THR A 170 5.08 -9.05 24.65
C THR A 170 6.12 -9.98 25.32
N ASN A 171 5.86 -11.29 25.34
CA ASN A 171 6.80 -12.31 25.76
C ASN A 171 7.95 -12.42 24.75
N ARG A 172 9.03 -11.65 24.98
CA ARG A 172 10.30 -11.81 24.26
C ARG A 172 10.81 -13.25 24.44
N CYS A 173 11.26 -13.86 23.36
CA CYS A 173 11.88 -15.18 23.44
C CYS A 173 13.14 -15.13 24.33
N PRO A 174 13.43 -16.20 25.10
CA PRO A 174 14.68 -16.30 25.86
C PRO A 174 15.91 -16.09 24.98
N ALA A 175 16.99 -15.55 25.56
CA ALA A 175 18.26 -15.38 24.84
C ALA A 175 18.71 -16.69 24.17
N GLY A 176 19.07 -16.62 22.89
CA GLY A 176 19.45 -17.79 22.08
C GLY A 176 18.28 -18.55 21.43
N SER A 177 17.06 -18.00 21.46
CA SER A 177 15.91 -18.59 20.75
C SER A 177 15.22 -17.59 19.81
N ARG A 178 14.56 -18.11 18.76
CA ARG A 178 13.75 -17.34 17.80
C ARG A 178 12.33 -17.90 17.71
N ARG A 179 11.36 -17.02 17.46
CA ARG A 179 9.95 -17.37 17.26
C ARG A 179 9.75 -17.97 15.87
N ASN A 180 9.03 -19.10 15.76
CA ASN A 180 8.63 -19.66 14.47
C ASN A 180 7.32 -19.03 13.95
N SER A 181 6.88 -19.40 12.74
CA SER A 181 5.62 -18.92 12.13
C SER A 181 4.36 -19.28 12.93
N LEU A 182 4.44 -20.24 13.85
CA LEU A 182 3.36 -20.61 14.78
C LEU A 182 3.42 -19.84 16.12
N GLY A 183 4.33 -18.87 16.24
CA GLY A 183 4.46 -18.07 17.46
C GLY A 183 5.27 -18.72 18.59
N VAL A 184 5.88 -19.88 18.39
CA VAL A 184 6.62 -20.65 19.41
C VAL A 184 8.12 -20.34 19.37
N CYS A 185 8.71 -20.02 20.52
CA CYS A 185 10.16 -19.80 20.64
C CYS A 185 10.92 -21.14 20.58
N ARG A 186 11.90 -21.25 19.66
CA ARG A 186 12.78 -22.40 19.52
C ARG A 186 14.24 -21.95 19.56
N LYS A 187 15.11 -22.74 20.18
CA LYS A 187 16.56 -22.54 20.07
C LYS A 187 16.98 -22.80 18.63
N MET A 188 17.80 -21.92 18.09
CA MET A 188 18.47 -22.14 16.81
C MET A 188 19.57 -23.15 17.13
N ILE A 189 19.38 -24.40 16.71
CA ILE A 189 20.41 -25.45 16.83
C ILE A 189 21.59 -25.07 15.94
#